data_AF-A0A3C0ABC3-F1
#
_entry.id   AF-A0A3C0ABC3-F1
#
_cell.length_a   1.000
_cell.length_b   1.000
_cell.length_c   1.000
_cell.angle_alpha   90.00
_cell.angle_beta   90.00
_cell.angle_gamma   90.00
#
_symmetry.space_group_name_H-M   'P 1'
#
loop_
_entity.id
_entity.type
_entity.pdbx_description
1 polymer ?
#
loop_
_entity_poly.entity_id
_entity_poly.type
_entity_poly.pdbx_seq_one_letter_code
_entity_poly.pdbx_strand_id
1 'polypeptide(L)'
;MMSYFFQTCLLLSTMSGNQLCTDSEILNRYEFQEVHMGVQWRIVLYATDKPIANKAAQNAFLRVKELNKLLSDYDPESELNKLCRLSGPGKPITVSDPLLEVLKKSQALSRETEGAFDVTISPVVRLWRRARRQNKLPDPTRLADARAKVGFELLKISEQNQTVELLKDDMRLDLGGIAKGYAADVALKVLKEHGVNRAMIDASGDLVLGDPPPDSCGWK
;
A
#
# COMPACT_ATOMS: atom_id res chain seq x y z
N MET A 1 -6.38 -40.37 77.57
CA MET A 1 -5.03 -40.87 77.93
C MET A 1 -4.73 -42.07 77.04
N MET A 2 -4.14 -41.85 75.87
CA MET A 2 -3.31 -42.82 75.15
C MET A 2 -2.72 -42.11 73.92
N SER A 3 -1.41 -41.91 73.97
CA SER A 3 -0.57 -41.29 72.97
C SER A 3 -0.22 -42.30 71.88
N TYR A 4 -0.25 -41.90 70.61
CA TYR A 4 0.56 -42.53 69.57
C TYR A 4 1.10 -41.46 68.62
N PHE A 5 2.43 -41.31 68.66
CA PHE A 5 3.25 -40.62 67.67
C PHE A 5 3.25 -41.44 66.38
N PHE A 6 2.96 -40.82 65.23
CA PHE A 6 3.44 -41.29 63.94
C PHE A 6 3.90 -40.11 63.09
N GLN A 7 5.17 -40.18 62.71
CA GLN A 7 5.93 -39.26 61.89
C GLN A 7 5.88 -39.78 60.45
N THR A 8 5.42 -39.00 59.47
CA THR A 8 5.61 -39.37 58.06
C THR A 8 5.63 -38.14 57.13
N CYS A 9 6.82 -37.95 56.56
CA CYS A 9 7.26 -37.27 55.34
C CYS A 9 6.36 -36.28 54.60
N LEU A 10 6.89 -35.05 54.45
CA LEU A 10 6.67 -34.17 53.31
C LEU A 10 6.96 -34.92 51.99
N LEU A 11 6.01 -34.88 51.06
CA LEU A 11 6.25 -35.06 49.63
C LEU A 11 5.85 -33.75 48.93
N LEU A 12 6.86 -32.92 48.67
CA LEU A 12 6.77 -31.81 47.72
C LEU A 12 6.62 -32.41 46.32
N SER A 13 5.39 -32.50 45.81
CA SER A 13 5.15 -32.80 44.40
C SER A 13 5.43 -31.55 43.58
N THR A 14 6.66 -31.45 43.07
CA THR A 14 7.00 -30.54 41.98
C THR A 14 6.24 -31.01 40.73
N MET A 15 5.12 -30.36 40.41
CA MET A 15 4.53 -30.45 39.09
C MET A 15 5.47 -29.74 38.12
N SER A 16 6.40 -30.50 37.54
CA SER A 16 7.16 -30.11 36.37
C SER A 16 6.16 -29.85 35.25
N GLY A 17 5.82 -28.58 35.03
CA GLY A 17 5.14 -28.16 33.82
C GLY A 17 6.05 -28.53 32.65
N ASN A 18 5.73 -29.63 31.99
CA ASN A 18 6.25 -29.95 30.67
C ASN A 18 5.72 -28.88 29.74
N GLN A 19 6.47 -27.78 29.64
CA GLN A 19 6.33 -26.80 28.60
C GLN A 19 6.72 -27.54 27.33
N LEU A 20 5.72 -28.05 26.61
CA LEU A 20 5.90 -28.57 25.27
C LEU A 20 6.60 -27.48 24.47
N CYS A 21 7.89 -27.66 24.21
CA CYS A 21 8.58 -26.94 23.16
C CYS A 21 7.82 -27.27 21.88
N THR A 22 6.93 -26.37 21.46
CA THR A 22 6.47 -26.33 20.09
C THR A 22 7.73 -26.15 19.25
N ASP A 23 8.05 -27.13 18.39
CA ASP A 23 9.07 -26.98 17.36
C ASP A 23 8.87 -25.62 16.70
N SER A 24 9.81 -24.69 16.91
CA SER A 24 9.81 -23.44 16.19
C SER A 24 9.98 -23.79 14.73
N GLU A 25 8.93 -23.62 13.92
CA GLU A 25 8.97 -23.89 12.49
C GLU A 25 10.19 -23.18 11.88
N ILE A 26 11.09 -23.95 11.25
CA ILE A 26 12.29 -23.41 10.61
C ILE A 26 11.85 -22.57 9.41
N LEU A 27 12.07 -21.27 9.49
CA LEU A 27 11.75 -20.34 8.41
C LEU A 27 12.96 -20.10 7.52
N ASN A 28 12.75 -20.26 6.21
CA ASN A 28 13.75 -20.03 5.19
C ASN A 28 13.54 -18.67 4.51
N ARG A 29 14.62 -17.97 4.16
CA ARG A 29 14.57 -16.70 3.45
C ARG A 29 14.35 -16.93 1.95
N TYR A 30 13.37 -16.22 1.38
CA TYR A 30 13.10 -16.17 -0.05
C TYR A 30 13.08 -14.72 -0.55
N GLU A 31 13.41 -14.54 -1.83
CA GLU A 31 13.44 -13.23 -2.47
C GLU A 31 12.86 -13.31 -3.88
N PHE A 32 12.03 -12.33 -4.22
CA PHE A 32 11.34 -12.24 -5.50
C PHE A 32 11.43 -10.81 -6.03
N GLN A 33 11.53 -10.68 -7.35
CA GLN A 33 11.68 -9.40 -8.02
C GLN A 33 10.87 -9.36 -9.32
N GLU A 34 10.04 -8.35 -9.48
CA GLU A 34 9.24 -8.11 -10.70
C GLU A 34 9.11 -6.60 -10.98
N VAL A 35 8.78 -6.22 -12.21
CA VAL A 35 8.51 -4.83 -12.57
C VAL A 35 7.02 -4.56 -12.49
N HIS A 36 6.64 -3.64 -11.62
CA HIS A 36 5.25 -3.18 -11.44
C HIS A 36 5.21 -1.67 -11.28
N MET A 37 4.12 -1.03 -11.72
CA MET A 37 3.92 0.42 -11.62
C MET A 37 5.10 1.25 -12.16
N GLY A 38 5.78 0.75 -13.19
CA GLY A 38 6.90 1.41 -13.87
C GLY A 38 8.26 1.32 -13.17
N VAL A 39 8.39 0.56 -12.07
CA VAL A 39 9.65 0.41 -11.31
C VAL A 39 9.90 -1.05 -10.92
N GLN A 40 11.14 -1.34 -10.49
CA GLN A 40 11.49 -2.64 -9.92
C GLN A 40 10.91 -2.77 -8.51
N TRP A 41 10.21 -3.86 -8.26
CA TRP A 41 9.74 -4.26 -6.93
C TRP A 41 10.56 -5.44 -6.45
N ARG A 42 10.77 -5.49 -5.13
CA ARG A 42 11.44 -6.60 -4.44
C ARG A 42 10.64 -7.01 -3.22
N ILE A 43 10.38 -8.30 -3.08
CA ILE A 43 9.77 -8.91 -1.89
C ILE A 43 10.81 -9.85 -1.28
N VAL A 44 11.19 -9.59 -0.03
CA VAL A 44 11.96 -10.52 0.80
C VAL A 44 11.01 -11.07 1.85
N LEU A 45 10.92 -12.39 2.00
CA LEU A 45 10.01 -13.00 2.96
C LEU A 45 10.60 -14.27 3.59
N TYR A 46 10.04 -14.66 4.73
CA TYR A 46 10.41 -15.88 5.44
C TYR A 46 9.20 -16.84 5.52
N ALA A 47 9.40 -18.07 5.07
CA ALA A 47 8.36 -19.11 5.03
C ALA A 47 8.96 -20.48 5.34
N THR A 48 8.13 -21.43 5.76
CA THR A 48 8.55 -22.81 6.05
C THR A 48 9.06 -23.55 4.83
N ASP A 49 8.43 -23.32 3.67
CA ASP A 49 8.86 -23.91 2.41
C ASP A 49 8.71 -22.98 1.20
N LYS A 50 9.33 -23.40 0.09
CA LYS A 50 9.37 -22.68 -1.18
C LYS A 50 7.99 -22.59 -1.86
N PRO A 51 7.14 -23.64 -1.89
CA PRO A 51 5.78 -23.53 -2.41
C PRO A 51 4.94 -22.42 -1.77
N ILE A 52 4.95 -22.29 -0.45
CA ILE A 52 4.24 -21.22 0.28
C ILE A 52 4.80 -19.86 -0.13
N ALA A 53 6.12 -19.70 -0.09
CA ALA A 53 6.79 -18.47 -0.48
C ALA A 53 6.42 -18.02 -1.91
N ASN A 54 6.50 -18.95 -2.87
CA ASN A 54 6.17 -18.68 -4.27
C ASN A 54 4.71 -18.24 -4.41
N LYS A 55 3.77 -18.97 -3.80
CA LYS A 55 2.34 -18.67 -3.91
C LYS A 55 2.01 -17.30 -3.31
N ALA A 56 2.54 -17.00 -2.13
CA ALA A 56 2.34 -15.72 -1.46
C ALA A 56 2.88 -14.56 -2.31
N ALA A 57 4.12 -14.66 -2.79
CA ALA A 57 4.74 -13.61 -3.62
C ALA A 57 4.01 -13.41 -4.96
N GLN A 58 3.63 -14.49 -5.64
CA GLN A 58 2.86 -14.42 -6.89
C GLN A 58 1.51 -13.72 -6.68
N ASN A 59 0.78 -14.05 -5.62
CA ASN A 59 -0.50 -13.41 -5.32
C ASN A 59 -0.33 -11.94 -4.92
N ALA A 60 0.74 -11.60 -4.19
CA ALA A 60 1.07 -10.21 -3.87
C ALA A 60 1.36 -9.39 -5.15
N PHE A 61 2.21 -9.89 -6.06
CA PHE A 61 2.48 -9.22 -7.34
C PHE A 61 1.26 -9.14 -8.25
N LEU A 62 0.44 -10.19 -8.31
CA LEU A 62 -0.82 -10.15 -9.04
C LEU A 62 -1.72 -9.03 -8.52
N ARG A 63 -1.81 -8.89 -7.19
CA ARG A 63 -2.61 -7.82 -6.58
C ARG A 63 -2.06 -6.43 -6.89
N VAL A 64 -0.74 -6.24 -6.88
CA VAL A 64 -0.11 -4.96 -7.30
C VAL A 64 -0.43 -4.66 -8.76
N LYS A 65 -0.38 -5.67 -9.64
CA LYS A 65 -0.74 -5.53 -11.07
C LYS A 65 -2.20 -5.12 -11.27
N GLU A 66 -3.11 -5.67 -10.48
CA GLU A 66 -4.53 -5.25 -10.49
C GLU A 66 -4.69 -3.80 -10.04
N LEU A 67 -4.05 -3.42 -8.93
CA LEU A 67 -4.08 -2.04 -8.44
C LEU A 67 -3.53 -1.05 -9.47
N ASN A 68 -2.50 -1.43 -10.22
CA ASN A 68 -1.98 -0.60 -11.31
C ASN A 68 -3.04 -0.29 -12.38
N LYS A 69 -3.94 -1.23 -12.69
CA LYS A 69 -5.07 -0.99 -13.63
C LYS A 69 -6.11 -0.04 -13.05
N LEU A 70 -6.14 0.19 -11.75
CA LEU A 70 -7.08 1.13 -11.12
C LEU A 70 -6.44 2.51 -10.97
N LEU A 71 -5.17 2.55 -10.52
CA LEU A 71 -4.53 3.75 -9.99
C LEU A 71 -3.58 4.46 -10.96
N SER A 72 -3.23 3.86 -12.10
CA SER A 72 -2.23 4.43 -13.02
C SER A 72 -2.73 5.69 -13.72
N ASP A 73 -1.95 6.77 -13.68
CA ASP A 73 -2.17 7.98 -14.47
C ASP A 73 -1.58 7.86 -15.90
N TYR A 74 -0.72 6.86 -16.14
CA TYR A 74 -0.12 6.58 -17.45
C TYR A 74 -1.02 5.69 -18.34
N ASP A 75 -1.80 4.78 -17.75
CA ASP A 75 -2.66 3.86 -18.48
C ASP A 75 -4.00 4.54 -18.82
N PRO A 76 -4.31 4.81 -20.11
CA PRO A 76 -5.57 5.45 -20.49
C PRO A 76 -6.81 4.62 -20.13
N GLU A 77 -6.67 3.30 -19.97
CA GLU A 77 -7.75 2.40 -19.59
C GLU A 77 -7.90 2.21 -18.10
N SER A 78 -7.05 2.87 -17.29
CA SER A 78 -7.18 2.81 -15.85
C SER A 78 -8.49 3.42 -15.36
N GLU A 79 -8.96 2.94 -14.22
CA GLU A 79 -10.12 3.54 -13.55
C GLU A 79 -9.90 5.03 -13.25
N LEU A 80 -8.72 5.40 -12.75
CA LEU A 80 -8.34 6.80 -12.50
C LEU A 80 -8.51 7.67 -13.76
N ASN A 81 -8.02 7.21 -14.91
CA ASN A 81 -8.13 7.96 -16.16
C ASN A 81 -9.57 7.95 -16.71
N LYS A 82 -10.37 6.92 -16.44
CA LYS A 82 -11.81 6.88 -16.74
C LYS A 82 -12.57 7.93 -15.93
N LEU A 83 -12.34 8.00 -14.62
CA LEU A 83 -12.87 9.06 -13.75
C LEU A 83 -12.50 10.44 -14.29
N CYS A 84 -11.22 10.67 -14.62
CA CYS A 84 -10.74 11.94 -15.15
C CYS A 84 -11.38 12.36 -16.49
N ARG A 85 -11.76 11.41 -17.36
CA ARG A 85 -12.47 11.72 -18.62
C ARG A 85 -13.86 12.29 -18.39
N LEU A 86 -14.46 11.96 -17.25
CA LEU A 86 -15.80 12.39 -16.86
C LEU A 86 -15.78 13.63 -15.95
N SER A 87 -14.62 14.30 -15.82
CA SER A 87 -14.49 15.54 -15.06
C SER A 87 -15.49 16.61 -15.50
N GLY A 88 -15.90 17.45 -14.55
CA GLY A 88 -16.82 18.55 -14.75
C GLY A 88 -17.88 18.60 -13.65
N PRO A 89 -18.48 19.78 -13.41
CA PRO A 89 -19.45 19.97 -12.34
C PRO A 89 -20.74 19.16 -12.57
N GLY A 90 -21.33 18.68 -11.49
CA GLY A 90 -22.56 17.89 -11.48
C GLY A 90 -22.39 16.44 -11.95
N LYS A 91 -21.17 15.90 -11.94
CA LYS A 91 -20.84 14.56 -12.47
C LYS A 91 -20.20 13.64 -11.40
N PRO A 92 -20.94 13.22 -10.37
CA PRO A 92 -20.44 12.23 -9.43
C PRO A 92 -20.33 10.86 -10.11
N ILE A 93 -19.16 10.23 -10.00
CA ILE A 93 -18.85 8.94 -10.62
C ILE A 93 -18.56 7.91 -9.53
N THR A 94 -19.22 6.76 -9.58
CA THR A 94 -18.90 5.63 -8.69
C THR A 94 -17.51 5.09 -9.01
N VAL A 95 -16.72 4.83 -7.97
CA VAL A 95 -15.36 4.29 -8.09
C VAL A 95 -15.19 3.05 -7.22
N SER A 96 -14.20 2.23 -7.53
CA SER A 96 -13.83 1.05 -6.74
C SER A 96 -13.28 1.44 -5.37
N ASP A 97 -13.40 0.52 -4.40
CA ASP A 97 -12.89 0.74 -3.04
C ASP A 97 -11.40 1.10 -3.01
N PRO A 98 -10.51 0.44 -3.78
CA PRO A 98 -9.10 0.83 -3.82
C PRO A 98 -8.86 2.26 -4.30
N LEU A 99 -9.57 2.72 -5.33
CA LEU A 99 -9.43 4.09 -5.81
C LEU A 99 -10.00 5.07 -4.78
N LEU A 100 -11.15 4.77 -4.19
CA LEU A 100 -11.77 5.61 -3.15
C LEU A 100 -10.85 5.75 -1.94
N GLU A 101 -10.26 4.66 -1.45
CA GLU A 101 -9.37 4.68 -0.29
C GLU A 101 -8.14 5.57 -0.54
N VAL A 102 -7.49 5.42 -1.69
CA VAL A 102 -6.32 6.23 -2.04
C VAL A 102 -6.68 7.71 -2.16
N LEU A 103 -7.84 8.04 -2.76
CA LEU A 103 -8.30 9.43 -2.88
C LEU A 103 -8.66 10.03 -1.52
N LYS A 104 -9.25 9.25 -0.62
CA LYS A 104 -9.51 9.70 0.77
C LYS A 104 -8.22 10.01 1.52
N LYS A 105 -7.23 9.11 1.47
CA LYS A 105 -5.90 9.35 2.08
C LYS A 105 -5.23 10.57 1.46
N SER A 106 -5.35 10.73 0.14
CA SER A 106 -4.83 11.89 -0.58
C SER A 106 -5.46 13.20 -0.09
N GLN A 107 -6.80 13.25 0.05
CA GLN A 107 -7.51 14.42 0.56
C GLN A 107 -7.15 14.75 2.01
N ALA A 108 -6.94 13.74 2.85
CA ALA A 108 -6.48 13.95 4.23
C ALA A 108 -5.09 14.59 4.24
N LEU A 109 -4.14 14.02 3.49
CA LEU A 109 -2.78 14.54 3.40
C LEU A 109 -2.73 15.95 2.77
N SER A 110 -3.56 16.22 1.76
CA SER A 110 -3.68 17.57 1.18
C SER A 110 -4.14 18.60 2.21
N ARG A 111 -5.08 18.25 3.10
CA ARG A 111 -5.50 19.13 4.19
C ARG A 111 -4.41 19.34 5.23
N GLU A 112 -3.76 18.27 5.66
CA GLU A 112 -2.69 18.31 6.67
C GLU A 112 -1.47 19.12 6.21
N THR A 113 -1.21 19.11 4.90
CA THR A 113 -0.07 19.80 4.29
C THR A 113 -0.44 21.15 3.67
N GLU A 114 -1.66 21.64 3.90
CA GLU A 114 -2.18 22.90 3.34
C GLU A 114 -2.00 23.00 1.82
N GLY A 115 -2.21 21.88 1.12
CA GLY A 115 -2.09 21.77 -0.34
C GLY A 115 -0.68 21.56 -0.87
N ALA A 116 0.35 21.44 -0.02
CA ALA A 116 1.70 21.11 -0.49
C ALA A 116 1.75 19.71 -1.13
N PHE A 117 0.96 18.77 -0.64
CA PHE A 117 0.60 17.54 -1.33
C PHE A 117 -0.76 17.72 -2.02
N ASP A 118 -0.84 17.57 -3.34
CA ASP A 118 -2.10 17.67 -4.08
C ASP A 118 -2.11 16.73 -5.29
N VAL A 119 -2.97 15.72 -5.26
CA VAL A 119 -3.11 14.75 -6.36
C VAL A 119 -3.80 15.32 -7.60
N THR A 120 -4.41 16.51 -7.52
CA THR A 120 -5.02 17.20 -8.67
C THR A 120 -3.99 17.95 -9.53
N ILE A 121 -2.71 17.95 -9.14
CA ILE A 121 -1.60 18.64 -9.82
C ILE A 121 -1.30 18.13 -11.24
N SER A 122 -1.90 17.01 -11.65
CA SER A 122 -1.65 16.32 -12.92
C SER A 122 -1.64 17.21 -14.18
N PRO A 123 -2.54 18.21 -14.37
CA PRO A 123 -2.48 19.11 -15.52
C PRO A 123 -1.12 19.83 -15.63
N VAL A 124 -0.56 20.27 -14.50
CA VAL A 124 0.76 20.92 -14.43
C VAL A 124 1.87 19.89 -14.64
N VAL A 125 1.80 18.74 -13.96
CA VAL A 125 2.81 17.67 -14.10
C VAL A 125 2.96 17.21 -15.54
N ARG A 126 1.86 17.06 -16.29
CA ARG A 126 1.91 16.62 -17.70
C ARG A 126 2.63 17.62 -18.60
N LEU A 127 2.48 18.92 -18.36
CA LEU A 127 3.24 19.96 -19.07
C LEU A 127 4.74 19.82 -18.78
N TRP A 128 5.13 19.58 -17.53
CA TRP A 128 6.53 19.36 -17.16
C TRP A 128 7.11 18.05 -17.70
N ARG A 129 6.33 16.95 -17.72
CA ARG A 129 6.72 15.69 -18.36
C ARG A 129 6.97 15.87 -19.87
N ARG A 130 6.14 16.69 -20.54
CA ARG A 130 6.37 17.07 -21.95
C ARG A 130 7.60 17.95 -22.09
N ALA A 131 7.77 18.95 -21.24
CA ALA A 131 8.93 19.86 -21.25
C ALA A 131 10.25 19.10 -21.14
N ARG A 132 10.33 18.14 -20.21
CA ARG A 132 11.48 17.25 -20.04
C ARG A 132 11.81 16.46 -21.31
N ARG A 133 10.79 15.87 -21.97
CA ARG A 133 10.98 15.10 -23.21
C ARG A 133 11.40 15.96 -24.41
N GLN A 134 10.97 17.21 -24.44
CA GLN A 134 11.21 18.13 -25.56
C GLN A 134 12.40 19.06 -25.32
N ASN A 135 13.01 19.01 -24.13
CA ASN A 135 14.02 19.95 -23.66
C ASN A 135 13.60 21.42 -23.86
N LYS A 136 12.33 21.73 -23.58
CA LYS A 136 11.73 23.05 -23.78
C LYS A 136 10.76 23.35 -22.65
N LEU A 137 10.92 24.51 -22.00
CA LEU A 137 10.04 24.92 -20.90
C LEU A 137 8.57 25.02 -21.33
N PRO A 138 7.61 24.75 -20.42
CA PRO A 138 6.20 24.95 -20.69
C PRO A 138 5.91 26.39 -21.11
N ASP A 139 4.99 26.55 -22.05
CA ASP A 139 4.43 27.86 -22.38
C ASP A 139 3.75 28.47 -21.14
N PRO A 140 4.07 29.72 -20.75
CA PRO A 140 3.53 30.33 -19.53
C PRO A 140 2.00 30.41 -19.50
N THR A 141 1.36 30.71 -20.64
CA THR A 141 -0.10 30.79 -20.74
C THR A 141 -0.72 29.42 -20.51
N ARG A 142 -0.20 28.37 -21.17
CA ARG A 142 -0.65 26.99 -20.94
C ARG A 142 -0.44 26.53 -19.49
N LEU A 143 0.64 26.97 -18.86
CA LEU A 143 0.91 26.66 -17.47
C LEU A 143 -0.09 27.32 -16.53
N ALA A 144 -0.48 28.58 -16.80
CA ALA A 144 -1.53 29.27 -16.06
C ALA A 144 -2.89 28.56 -16.22
N ASP A 145 -3.25 28.17 -17.45
CA ASP A 145 -4.48 27.41 -17.73
C ASP A 145 -4.51 26.06 -16.99
N ALA A 146 -3.36 25.37 -16.94
CA ALA A 146 -3.24 24.12 -16.20
C ALA A 146 -3.38 24.32 -14.69
N ARG A 147 -2.76 25.37 -14.13
CA ARG A 147 -2.89 25.71 -12.70
C ARG A 147 -4.32 26.03 -12.30
N ALA A 148 -5.10 26.67 -13.18
CA ALA A 148 -6.51 26.95 -12.93
C ALA A 148 -7.37 25.68 -12.77
N LYS A 149 -6.87 24.51 -13.18
CA LYS A 149 -7.54 23.19 -13.05
C LYS A 149 -7.05 22.40 -11.83
N VAL A 150 -6.13 22.94 -11.03
CA VAL A 150 -5.57 22.31 -9.83
C VAL A 150 -6.25 22.88 -8.58
N GLY A 151 -6.47 22.02 -7.59
CA GLY A 151 -7.03 22.36 -6.29
C GLY A 151 -7.68 21.13 -5.66
N PHE A 152 -7.12 20.60 -4.57
CA PHE A 152 -7.66 19.45 -3.84
C PHE A 152 -9.08 19.71 -3.28
N GLU A 153 -9.46 20.97 -3.06
CA GLU A 153 -10.81 21.37 -2.69
C GLU A 153 -11.86 21.12 -3.80
N LEU A 154 -11.40 20.99 -5.05
CA LEU A 154 -12.21 20.70 -6.24
C LEU A 154 -12.41 19.20 -6.48
N LEU A 155 -11.73 18.35 -5.70
CA LEU A 155 -11.98 16.90 -5.62
C LEU A 155 -12.99 16.64 -4.50
N LYS A 156 -14.22 16.26 -4.87
CA LYS A 156 -15.27 15.90 -3.90
C LYS A 156 -15.42 14.39 -3.82
N ILE A 157 -15.52 13.90 -2.59
CA ILE A 157 -15.67 12.48 -2.28
C ILE A 157 -16.92 12.33 -1.41
N SER A 158 -17.85 11.46 -1.81
CA SER A 158 -18.96 10.99 -0.98
C SER A 158 -18.69 9.54 -0.62
N GLU A 159 -18.39 9.30 0.66
CA GLU A 159 -18.13 7.95 1.15
C GLU A 159 -19.41 7.12 1.20
N GLN A 160 -20.52 7.74 1.57
CA GLN A 160 -21.83 7.10 1.69
C GLN A 160 -22.31 6.56 0.34
N ASN A 161 -22.03 7.29 -0.74
CA ASN A 161 -22.45 6.91 -2.09
C ASN A 161 -21.34 6.24 -2.90
N GLN A 162 -20.11 6.13 -2.35
CA GLN A 162 -18.93 5.63 -3.04
C GLN A 162 -18.63 6.38 -4.36
N THR A 163 -18.88 7.69 -4.39
CA THR A 163 -18.73 8.53 -5.59
C THR A 163 -17.65 9.59 -5.43
N VAL A 164 -16.99 9.90 -6.54
CA VAL A 164 -16.01 10.99 -6.67
C VAL A 164 -16.46 11.95 -7.76
N GLU A 165 -16.30 13.24 -7.51
CA GLU A 165 -16.60 14.31 -8.47
C GLU A 165 -15.39 15.25 -8.60
N LEU A 166 -15.08 15.63 -9.85
CA LEU A 166 -14.04 16.61 -10.19
C LEU A 166 -14.73 17.87 -10.69
N LEU A 167 -14.68 18.95 -9.92
CA LEU A 167 -15.54 20.12 -10.12
C LEU A 167 -15.17 21.03 -11.30
N LYS A 168 -14.06 20.76 -12.00
CA LYS A 168 -13.67 21.48 -13.21
C LYS A 168 -13.48 20.53 -14.38
N ASP A 169 -13.84 21.03 -15.57
CA ASP A 169 -13.55 20.33 -16.81
C ASP A 169 -12.03 20.20 -17.01
N ASP A 170 -11.63 19.08 -17.63
CA ASP A 170 -10.25 18.68 -17.85
C ASP A 170 -9.39 18.55 -16.59
N MET A 171 -9.98 18.45 -15.40
CA MET A 171 -9.23 18.02 -14.22
C MET A 171 -8.60 16.65 -14.47
N ARG A 172 -7.40 16.47 -13.95
CA ARG A 172 -6.67 15.22 -14.01
C ARG A 172 -6.08 14.94 -12.64
N LEU A 173 -5.93 13.66 -12.32
CA LEU A 173 -5.33 13.21 -11.08
C LEU A 173 -3.98 12.55 -11.36
N ASP A 174 -3.06 12.67 -10.41
CA ASP A 174 -1.75 12.03 -10.38
C ASP A 174 -1.57 11.44 -8.97
N LEU A 175 -1.53 10.11 -8.89
CA LEU A 175 -1.37 9.39 -7.64
C LEU A 175 0.09 8.94 -7.40
N GLY A 176 1.05 9.44 -8.19
CA GLY A 176 2.45 9.01 -8.13
C GLY A 176 3.12 9.20 -6.78
N GLY A 177 2.64 10.16 -5.97
CA GLY A 177 3.12 10.43 -4.62
C GLY A 177 2.52 9.56 -3.50
N ILE A 178 1.59 8.64 -3.81
CA ILE A 178 0.90 7.83 -2.78
C ILE A 178 0.60 6.38 -3.21
N ALA A 179 0.38 6.13 -4.50
CA ALA A 179 -0.14 4.85 -4.98
C ALA A 179 0.81 3.66 -4.75
N LYS A 180 2.13 3.85 -4.84
CA LYS A 180 3.10 2.77 -4.63
C LYS A 180 3.13 2.31 -3.18
N GLY A 181 3.18 3.25 -2.22
CA GLY A 181 3.08 2.93 -0.79
C GLY A 181 1.79 2.18 -0.46
N TYR A 182 0.65 2.65 -0.96
CA TYR A 182 -0.63 1.93 -0.81
C TYR A 182 -0.59 0.51 -1.39
N ALA A 183 -0.04 0.34 -2.61
CA ALA A 183 0.07 -0.98 -3.22
C ALA A 183 1.04 -1.91 -2.45
N ALA A 184 2.09 -1.37 -1.84
CA ALA A 184 3.00 -2.12 -0.98
C ALA A 184 2.32 -2.54 0.34
N ASP A 185 1.50 -1.68 0.95
CA ASP A 185 0.69 -2.03 2.12
C ASP A 185 -0.28 -3.18 1.81
N VAL A 186 -0.98 -3.09 0.67
CA VAL A 186 -1.90 -4.14 0.21
C VAL A 186 -1.15 -5.44 -0.10
N ALA A 187 0.02 -5.36 -0.74
CA ALA A 187 0.85 -6.53 -1.00
C ALA A 187 1.28 -7.22 0.31
N LEU A 188 1.69 -6.46 1.34
CA LEU A 188 2.02 -7.03 2.64
C LEU A 188 0.80 -7.69 3.29
N LYS A 189 -0.40 -7.09 3.15
CA LYS A 189 -1.65 -7.72 3.61
C LYS A 189 -1.89 -9.07 2.92
N VAL A 190 -1.69 -9.17 1.62
CA VAL A 190 -1.80 -10.44 0.87
C VAL A 190 -0.80 -11.47 1.37
N LEU A 191 0.44 -11.08 1.68
CA LEU A 191 1.43 -11.99 2.27
C LEU A 191 0.95 -12.52 3.64
N LYS A 192 0.42 -11.65 4.50
CA LYS A 192 -0.14 -12.04 5.81
C LYS A 192 -1.31 -13.00 5.69
N GLU A 193 -2.18 -12.81 4.70
CA GLU A 193 -3.30 -13.74 4.39
C GLU A 193 -2.80 -15.14 3.97
N HIS A 194 -1.56 -15.26 3.51
CA HIS A 194 -0.88 -16.54 3.23
C HIS A 194 -0.06 -17.08 4.41
N GLY A 195 -0.20 -16.50 5.61
CA GLY A 195 0.57 -16.88 6.80
C GLY A 195 2.00 -16.33 6.82
N VAL A 196 2.38 -15.49 5.86
CA VAL A 196 3.72 -14.91 5.77
C VAL A 196 3.74 -13.54 6.45
N ASN A 197 4.08 -13.54 7.74
CA ASN A 197 4.11 -12.31 8.55
C ASN A 197 5.46 -11.57 8.50
N ARG A 198 6.56 -12.32 8.31
CA ARG A 198 7.94 -11.80 8.24
C ARG A 198 8.31 -11.51 6.80
N ALA A 199 7.99 -10.31 6.32
CA ALA A 199 8.31 -9.87 4.98
C ALA A 199 8.70 -8.39 4.91
N MET A 200 9.50 -8.04 3.91
CA MET A 200 9.82 -6.68 3.50
C MET A 200 9.47 -6.54 2.02
N ILE A 201 8.77 -5.46 1.71
CA ILE A 201 8.45 -5.07 0.34
C ILE A 201 9.15 -3.74 0.06
N ASP A 202 9.86 -3.69 -1.06
CA ASP A 202 10.59 -2.53 -1.55
C ASP A 202 10.08 -2.18 -2.95
N ALA A 203 9.29 -1.11 -3.01
CA ALA A 203 8.72 -0.56 -4.25
C ALA A 203 9.56 0.63 -4.75
N SER A 204 10.85 0.37 -5.01
CA SER A 204 11.86 1.37 -5.42
C SER A 204 12.08 2.46 -4.35
N GLY A 205 12.25 2.04 -3.09
CA GLY A 205 12.49 2.92 -1.95
C GLY A 205 11.26 3.18 -1.07
N ASP A 206 10.05 2.93 -1.58
CA ASP A 206 8.84 2.89 -0.75
C ASP A 206 8.82 1.54 -0.01
N LEU A 207 9.26 1.53 1.24
CA LEU A 207 9.45 0.33 2.06
C LEU A 207 8.25 0.05 2.96
N VAL A 208 7.80 -1.21 2.97
CA VAL A 208 6.77 -1.71 3.89
C VAL A 208 7.28 -2.98 4.56
N LEU A 209 7.20 -3.02 5.90
CA LEU A 209 7.80 -4.05 6.73
C LEU A 209 6.72 -4.79 7.55
N GLY A 210 6.79 -6.11 7.52
CA GLY A 210 6.12 -7.00 8.47
C GLY A 210 6.99 -7.27 9.70
N ASP A 211 6.76 -8.42 10.32
CA ASP A 211 7.55 -8.88 11.47
C ASP A 211 9.04 -8.97 11.11
N PRO A 212 9.96 -8.80 12.09
CA PRO A 212 11.39 -8.85 11.82
C PRO A 212 11.83 -10.23 11.30
N PRO A 213 12.98 -10.32 10.60
CA PRO A 213 13.60 -11.60 10.28
C PRO A 213 13.77 -12.49 11.53
N PRO A 214 13.81 -13.83 11.38
CA PRO A 214 14.19 -14.73 12.46
C PRO A 214 15.49 -14.29 13.14
N ASP A 215 15.54 -14.42 14.46
CA ASP A 215 16.71 -14.09 15.29
C ASP A 215 17.21 -12.64 15.18
N SER A 216 16.37 -11.72 14.68
CA SER A 216 16.66 -10.29 14.59
C SER A 216 15.61 -9.45 15.33
N CYS A 217 16.03 -8.31 15.88
CA CYS A 217 15.12 -7.32 16.46
C CYS A 217 14.45 -6.41 15.41
N GLY A 218 14.91 -6.44 14.16
CA GLY A 218 14.43 -5.56 13.10
C GLY A 218 14.96 -5.90 11.71
N TRP A 219 14.33 -5.32 10.69
CA TRP A 219 14.88 -5.28 9.34
C TRP A 219 16.08 -4.32 9.30
N LYS A 220 17.09 -4.65 8.50
CA LYS A 220 18.32 -3.85 8.31
C LYS A 220 18.46 -3.50 6.84
#